data_AF-A0A2S5RFL1-F1
#
_entry.id   AF-A0A2S5RFL1-F1
#
_cell.length_a   1.000
_cell.length_b   1.000
_cell.length_c   1.000
_cell.angle_alpha   90.00
_cell.angle_beta   90.00
_cell.angle_gamma   90.00
#
_symmetry.space_group_name_H-M   'P 1'
#
loop_
_entity.id
_entity.type
_entity.pdbx_description
1 polymer ?
#
loop_
_entity_poly.entity_id
_entity_poly.type
_entity_poly.pdbx_seq_one_letter_code
_entity_poly.pdbx_strand_id
1 'polypeptide(L)'
;MEFILENFETDPFNLYINGVEQRKAGEFKDIRWKEQQIKMFRLLAGIKQRIWIQIYDVFLDKNKNVIEIGFRVTPEASFYHEYPMIEFDVDGNVLTDIDQEFNALEKRGQTLLKKFYDVLKQI
;
A
#
# COMPACT_ATOMS: atom_id res chain seq x y z
N MET A 1 -2.83 15.99 9.74
CA MET A 1 -3.02 14.80 8.87
C MET A 1 -3.41 15.23 7.46
N GLU A 2 -4.23 16.29 7.28
CA GLU A 2 -4.30 17.04 6.00
C GLU A 2 -2.90 17.45 5.51
N PHE A 3 -2.05 17.92 6.43
CA PHE A 3 -0.66 18.32 6.15
C PHE A 3 0.28 17.21 5.59
N ILE A 4 -0.02 15.93 5.82
CA ILE A 4 0.81 14.81 5.30
C ILE A 4 0.42 14.52 3.84
N LEU A 5 -0.85 14.68 3.47
CA LEU A 5 -1.30 14.52 2.09
C LEU A 5 -0.91 15.75 1.24
N GLU A 6 -1.00 16.97 1.78
CA GLU A 6 -0.63 18.20 1.07
C GLU A 6 0.84 18.21 0.59
N ASN A 7 1.78 17.65 1.36
CA ASN A 7 3.18 17.58 0.94
C ASN A 7 3.46 16.38 0.01
N PHE A 8 2.68 15.31 0.12
CA PHE A 8 2.85 14.10 -0.69
C PHE A 8 2.43 14.33 -2.15
N GLU A 9 1.44 15.18 -2.39
CA GLU A 9 0.87 15.42 -3.72
C GLU A 9 1.85 16.04 -4.73
N THR A 10 2.77 16.91 -4.29
CA THR A 10 3.70 17.60 -5.19
C THR A 10 5.00 16.85 -5.45
N ASP A 11 5.24 15.76 -4.75
CA ASP A 11 6.49 15.02 -4.89
C ASP A 11 6.47 14.22 -6.21
N PRO A 12 7.51 14.37 -7.06
CA PRO A 12 7.63 13.55 -8.26
C PRO A 12 7.99 12.12 -7.86
N PHE A 13 7.37 11.14 -8.53
CA PHE A 13 7.74 9.73 -8.38
C PHE A 13 8.41 9.19 -9.63
N ASN A 14 9.28 8.22 -9.43
CA ASN A 14 10.05 7.56 -10.47
C ASN A 14 9.27 6.36 -11.00
N LEU A 15 9.26 6.19 -12.33
CA LEU A 15 8.73 5.00 -12.97
C LEU A 15 9.86 3.97 -13.04
N TYR A 16 9.68 2.84 -12.37
CA TYR A 16 10.57 1.68 -12.50
C TYR A 16 9.91 0.63 -13.39
N ILE A 17 10.63 0.18 -14.41
CA ILE A 17 10.25 -1.00 -15.20
C ILE A 17 11.38 -2.01 -15.03
N ASN A 18 11.06 -3.22 -14.55
CA ASN A 18 12.03 -4.28 -14.24
C ASN A 18 13.17 -3.82 -13.32
N GLY A 19 12.86 -3.00 -12.30
CA GLY A 19 13.85 -2.50 -11.35
C GLY A 19 14.79 -1.42 -11.90
N VAL A 20 14.58 -0.94 -13.12
CA VAL A 20 15.37 0.14 -13.73
C VAL A 20 14.54 1.41 -13.81
N GLU A 21 15.07 2.51 -13.27
CA GLU A 21 14.45 3.85 -13.35
C GLU A 21 14.41 4.30 -14.81
N GLN A 22 13.21 4.49 -15.36
CA GLN A 22 13.04 4.85 -16.76
C GLN A 22 12.93 6.37 -16.96
N ARG A 23 12.23 7.06 -16.05
CA ARG A 23 12.02 8.52 -16.01
C ARG A 23 11.22 8.93 -14.77
N LYS A 24 11.15 10.24 -14.49
CA LYS A 24 10.07 10.81 -13.66
C LYS A 24 8.72 10.47 -14.30
N ALA A 25 7.89 9.69 -13.60
CA ALA A 25 6.63 9.13 -14.09
C ALA A 25 5.50 10.16 -14.10
N GLY A 26 5.57 11.10 -13.17
CA GLY A 26 4.53 12.08 -12.85
C GLY A 26 4.68 12.57 -11.41
N GLU A 27 3.69 13.30 -10.93
CA GLU A 27 3.56 13.71 -9.54
C GLU A 27 2.44 12.92 -8.87
N PHE A 28 2.51 12.69 -7.56
CA PHE A 28 1.48 11.94 -6.84
C PHE A 28 0.09 12.58 -6.95
N LYS A 29 0.01 13.91 -7.13
CA LYS A 29 -1.25 14.64 -7.41
C LYS A 29 -1.96 14.19 -8.68
N ASP A 30 -1.24 13.60 -9.62
CA ASP A 30 -1.81 13.11 -10.88
C ASP A 30 -2.41 11.70 -10.76
N ILE A 31 -2.21 11.03 -9.62
CA ILE A 31 -2.78 9.71 -9.33
C ILE A 31 -4.22 9.88 -8.84
N ARG A 32 -5.14 9.11 -9.42
CA ARG A 32 -6.56 9.14 -9.04
C ARG A 32 -6.82 8.19 -7.88
N TRP A 33 -6.51 8.66 -6.68
CA TRP A 33 -6.84 7.96 -5.44
C TRP A 33 -8.35 7.93 -5.20
N LYS A 34 -8.86 6.76 -4.82
CA LYS A 34 -10.26 6.53 -4.45
C LYS A 34 -10.43 6.67 -2.94
N GLU A 35 -11.65 6.98 -2.51
CA GLU A 35 -11.96 7.20 -1.10
C GLU A 35 -11.55 6.01 -0.22
N GLN A 36 -11.78 4.79 -0.69
CA GLN A 36 -11.40 3.57 0.01
C GLN A 36 -9.88 3.42 0.20
N GLN A 37 -9.08 3.81 -0.80
CA GLN A 37 -7.62 3.80 -0.71
C GLN A 37 -7.12 4.86 0.29
N ILE A 38 -7.75 6.03 0.32
CA ILE A 38 -7.44 7.05 1.34
C ILE A 38 -7.86 6.59 2.75
N LYS A 39 -9.03 5.96 2.87
CA LYS A 39 -9.51 5.34 4.12
C LYS A 39 -8.53 4.25 4.60
N MET A 40 -8.02 3.42 3.70
CA MET A 40 -6.99 2.43 3.99
C MET A 40 -5.77 3.07 4.66
N PHE A 41 -5.19 4.10 4.04
CA PHE A 41 -4.00 4.76 4.59
C PHE A 41 -4.24 5.35 5.98
N ARG A 42 -5.43 5.92 6.22
CA ARG A 42 -5.82 6.43 7.55
C ARG A 42 -5.89 5.31 8.59
N LEU A 43 -6.48 4.17 8.24
CA LEU A 43 -6.58 3.02 9.14
C LEU A 43 -5.21 2.39 9.41
N LEU A 44 -4.36 2.26 8.37
CA LEU A 44 -3.00 1.74 8.49
C LEU A 44 -2.14 2.63 9.39
N ALA A 45 -2.25 3.96 9.27
CA ALA A 45 -1.59 4.92 10.15
C ALA A 45 -2.05 4.81 11.62
N GLY A 46 -3.23 4.24 11.85
CA GLY A 46 -3.77 3.96 13.18
C GLY A 46 -3.20 2.69 13.85
N ILE A 47 -2.41 1.88 13.15
CA ILE A 47 -1.87 0.64 13.69
C ILE A 47 -0.86 0.93 14.81
N LYS A 48 -1.23 0.58 16.04
CA LYS A 48 -0.34 0.63 17.21
C LYS A 48 0.47 -0.66 17.31
N GLN A 49 1.55 -0.75 16.56
CA GLN A 49 2.52 -1.86 16.56
C GLN A 49 3.90 -1.34 16.16
N ARG A 50 4.98 -1.96 16.66
CA ARG A 50 6.37 -1.61 16.32
C ARG A 50 6.75 -2.15 14.94
N ILE A 51 6.15 -1.58 13.91
CA ILE A 51 6.35 -1.94 12.50
C ILE A 51 6.50 -0.70 11.64
N TRP A 52 7.19 -0.88 10.53
CA TRP A 52 7.33 0.10 9.46
C TRP A 52 6.46 -0.41 8.32
N ILE A 53 5.53 0.40 7.86
CA ILE A 53 4.71 0.12 6.69
C ILE A 53 5.15 1.10 5.61
N GLN A 54 5.73 0.56 4.54
CA GLN A 54 6.16 1.33 3.38
C GLN A 54 5.27 0.95 2.19
N ILE A 55 4.81 1.94 1.42
CA ILE A 55 4.30 1.70 0.07
C ILE A 55 5.52 1.47 -0.81
N TYR A 56 5.63 0.26 -1.35
CA TYR A 56 6.77 -0.15 -2.16
C TYR A 56 6.49 0.02 -3.65
N ASP A 57 5.28 -0.35 -4.09
CA ASP A 57 4.82 -0.20 -5.48
C ASP A 57 3.38 0.35 -5.54
N VAL A 58 3.08 1.11 -6.59
CA VAL A 58 1.72 1.55 -6.93
C VAL A 58 1.49 1.30 -8.42
N PHE A 59 0.49 0.48 -8.74
CA PHE A 59 0.14 0.14 -10.12
C PHE A 59 -1.07 0.95 -10.57
N LEU A 60 -0.96 1.49 -11.78
CA LEU A 60 -1.97 2.36 -12.36
C LEU A 60 -2.54 1.77 -13.65
N ASP A 61 -3.84 1.93 -13.86
CA ASP A 61 -4.44 1.72 -15.18
C ASP A 61 -4.06 2.84 -16.17
N LYS A 62 -4.49 2.69 -17.43
CA LYS A 62 -4.27 3.70 -18.48
C LYS A 62 -4.85 5.10 -18.17
N ASN A 63 -5.79 5.19 -17.23
CA ASN A 63 -6.45 6.41 -16.80
C ASN A 63 -5.88 6.97 -15.49
N LYS A 64 -4.76 6.39 -15.00
CA LYS A 64 -4.13 6.74 -13.72
C LYS A 64 -4.97 6.40 -12.47
N ASN A 65 -5.94 5.49 -12.58
CA ASN A 65 -6.59 4.91 -11.40
C ASN A 65 -5.66 3.89 -10.75
N VAL A 66 -5.62 3.87 -9.42
CA VAL A 66 -4.85 2.86 -8.68
C VAL A 66 -5.57 1.53 -8.72
N ILE A 67 -4.90 0.50 -9.24
CA ILE A 67 -5.45 -0.86 -9.40
C ILE A 67 -4.74 -1.89 -8.51
N GLU A 68 -3.56 -1.56 -7.97
CA GLU A 68 -2.85 -2.41 -7.01
C GLU A 68 -1.85 -1.56 -6.22
N ILE A 69 -1.66 -1.90 -4.93
CA ILE A 69 -0.67 -1.28 -4.06
C ILE A 69 0.14 -2.39 -3.39
N GLY A 70 1.45 -2.35 -3.62
CA GLY A 70 2.41 -3.22 -2.94
C GLY A 70 2.96 -2.55 -1.70
N PHE A 71 2.99 -3.29 -0.60
CA PHE A 71 3.56 -2.81 0.66
C PHE A 71 4.82 -3.58 1.01
N ARG A 72 5.65 -2.96 1.84
CA ARG A 72 6.70 -3.64 2.59
C ARG A 72 6.46 -3.39 4.08
N VAL A 73 6.20 -4.46 4.83
CA VAL A 73 5.97 -4.38 6.27
C VAL A 73 7.14 -5.01 7.00
N THR A 74 7.82 -4.24 7.84
CA THR A 74 9.06 -4.62 8.53
C THR A 74 8.89 -4.39 10.04
N PRO A 75 9.16 -5.37 10.92
CA PRO A 75 9.27 -5.10 12.35
C PRO A 75 10.42 -4.12 12.63
N GLU A 76 10.24 -3.20 13.59
CA GLU A 76 11.34 -2.33 14.04
C GLU A 76 12.58 -3.16 14.39
N ALA A 77 13.77 -2.68 13.98
CA ALA A 77 15.05 -3.32 14.22
C ALA A 77 15.17 -4.77 13.67
N SER A 78 14.44 -5.10 12.60
CA SER A 78 14.54 -6.37 11.90
C SER A 78 14.87 -6.18 10.42
N PHE A 79 15.57 -7.16 9.83
CA PHE A 79 15.73 -7.27 8.37
C PHE A 79 14.63 -8.11 7.71
N TYR A 80 13.86 -8.85 8.51
CA TYR A 80 12.73 -9.63 8.03
C TYR A 80 11.59 -8.71 7.62
N HIS A 81 10.93 -9.02 6.51
CA HIS A 81 9.86 -8.22 5.96
C HIS A 81 8.86 -9.11 5.23
N GLU A 82 7.64 -8.63 5.12
CA GLU A 82 6.58 -9.23 4.31
C GLU A 82 6.12 -8.23 3.24
N TYR A 83 5.66 -8.76 2.11
CA TYR A 83 5.25 -7.97 0.94
C TYR A 83 3.79 -8.21 0.57
N PRO A 84 2.81 -7.69 1.33
CA PRO A 84 1.42 -7.83 0.95
C PRO A 84 1.11 -6.95 -0.27
N MET A 85 0.35 -7.51 -1.22
CA MET A 85 -0.09 -6.86 -2.45
C MET A 85 -1.62 -6.78 -2.42
N ILE A 86 -2.16 -5.56 -2.53
CA ILE A 86 -3.61 -5.33 -2.43
C ILE A 86 -4.12 -4.81 -3.76
N GLU A 87 -4.96 -5.61 -4.42
CA GLU A 87 -5.60 -5.31 -5.69
C GLU A 87 -6.92 -4.56 -5.47
N PHE A 88 -7.22 -3.65 -6.39
CA PHE A 88 -8.40 -2.83 -6.40
C PHE A 88 -9.09 -2.84 -7.76
N ASP A 89 -10.41 -2.73 -7.77
CA ASP A 89 -11.14 -2.39 -8.98
C ASP A 89 -11.00 -0.89 -9.32
N VAL A 90 -11.56 -0.49 -10.46
CA VAL A 90 -11.51 0.89 -10.96
C VAL A 90 -12.25 1.91 -10.08
N ASP A 91 -13.12 1.43 -9.17
CA ASP A 91 -13.85 2.23 -8.21
C ASP A 91 -13.13 2.30 -6.84
N GLY A 92 -12.08 1.50 -6.67
CA GLY A 92 -11.24 1.44 -5.50
C GLY A 92 -11.67 0.39 -4.48
N ASN A 93 -12.56 -0.53 -4.83
CA ASN A 93 -12.93 -1.66 -3.98
C ASN A 93 -11.81 -2.71 -3.96
N VAL A 94 -11.51 -3.23 -2.78
CA VAL A 94 -10.54 -4.32 -2.62
C VAL A 94 -11.03 -5.57 -3.34
N LEU A 95 -10.21 -6.10 -4.25
CA LEU A 95 -10.45 -7.37 -4.95
C LEU A 95 -9.73 -8.55 -4.30
N THR A 96 -8.61 -8.27 -3.61
CA THR A 96 -7.85 -9.27 -2.88
C THR A 96 -8.71 -9.96 -1.82
N ASP A 97 -8.74 -11.30 -1.84
CA ASP A 97 -9.28 -12.07 -0.73
C ASP A 97 -8.32 -11.99 0.46
N ILE A 98 -8.62 -11.06 1.35
CA ILE A 98 -7.81 -10.74 2.53
C ILE A 98 -7.62 -11.95 3.45
N ASP A 99 -8.64 -12.80 3.58
CA ASP A 99 -8.55 -13.98 4.43
C ASP A 99 -7.68 -15.05 3.80
N GLN A 100 -7.83 -15.28 2.49
CA GLN A 100 -6.98 -16.21 1.76
C GLN A 100 -5.51 -15.79 1.81
N GLU A 101 -5.21 -14.52 1.50
CA GLU A 101 -3.85 -13.99 1.53
C GLU A 101 -3.21 -14.10 2.91
N PHE A 102 -3.93 -13.72 3.98
CA PHE A 102 -3.42 -13.84 5.33
C PHE A 102 -3.14 -15.29 5.73
N ASN A 103 -4.02 -16.22 5.34
CA ASN A 103 -3.87 -17.63 5.68
C ASN A 103 -2.76 -18.33 4.88
N ALA A 104 -2.39 -17.80 3.71
CA ALA A 104 -1.26 -18.30 2.91
C ALA A 104 0.11 -17.97 3.52
N LEU A 105 0.19 -16.99 4.43
CA LEU A 105 1.44 -16.61 5.09
C LEU A 105 1.95 -17.70 6.04
N GLU A 106 3.27 -17.78 6.18
CA GLU A 106 3.88 -18.51 7.28
C GLU A 106 3.53 -17.88 8.64
N LYS A 107 3.62 -18.67 9.72
CA LYS A 107 3.26 -18.22 11.09
C LYS A 107 3.90 -16.89 11.51
N ARG A 108 5.15 -16.66 11.10
CA ARG A 108 5.86 -15.42 11.41
C ARG A 108 5.25 -14.23 10.67
N GLY A 109 4.88 -14.41 9.41
CA GLY A 109 4.19 -13.40 8.60
C GLY A 109 2.79 -13.12 9.13
N GLN A 110 2.05 -14.16 9.51
CA GLN A 110 0.74 -14.02 10.17
C GLN A 110 0.84 -13.19 11.46
N THR A 111 1.88 -13.42 12.27
CA THR A 111 2.10 -12.66 13.50
C THR A 111 2.40 -11.19 13.20
N LEU A 112 3.23 -10.92 12.20
CA LEU A 112 3.62 -9.57 11.80
C LEU A 112 2.43 -8.79 11.22
N LEU A 113 1.71 -9.41 10.29
CA LEU A 113 0.69 -8.78 9.45
C LEU A 113 -0.73 -8.86 10.01
N LYS A 114 -0.95 -9.47 11.18
CA LYS A 114 -2.29 -9.61 11.74
C LYS A 114 -3.07 -8.29 11.78
N LYS A 115 -2.51 -7.24 12.41
CA LYS A 115 -3.18 -5.94 12.51
C LYS A 115 -3.31 -5.24 11.16
N PHE A 116 -2.36 -5.49 10.25
CA PHE A 116 -2.40 -4.95 8.90
C PHE A 116 -3.61 -5.50 8.15
N TYR A 117 -3.79 -6.82 8.11
CA TYR A 117 -4.95 -7.42 7.46
C TYR A 117 -6.28 -7.19 8.21
N ASP A 118 -6.28 -7.12 9.54
CA ASP A 118 -7.46 -6.74 10.32
C ASP A 118 -7.94 -5.31 9.96
N VAL A 119 -7.01 -4.40 9.60
CA VAL A 119 -7.35 -3.08 9.04
C VAL A 119 -7.93 -3.20 7.64
N LEU A 120 -7.32 -4.02 6.77
CA LEU A 120 -7.76 -4.14 5.38
C LEU A 120 -9.20 -4.67 5.26
N LYS A 121 -9.64 -5.52 6.19
CA LYS A 121 -11.03 -6.01 6.26
C LYS A 121 -12.08 -4.95 6.59
N GLN A 122 -11.68 -3.75 7.01
CA GLN A 122 -12.59 -2.66 7.37
C GLN A 122 -12.83 -1.67 6.23
N ILE A 123 -12.09 -1.82 5.12
CA ILE A 123 -12.13 -0.92 3.98
C ILE A 123 -13.35 -1.26 3.16
#